data_AF-A0A926W4Q0-F1
#
_entry.id   AF-A0A926W4Q0-F1
#
_cell.length_a   1.000
_cell.length_b   1.000
_cell.length_c   1.000
_cell.angle_alpha   90.00
_cell.angle_beta   90.00
_cell.angle_gamma   90.00
#
_symmetry.space_group_name_H-M   'P 1'
#
loop_
_entity.id
_entity.type
_entity.pdbx_description
1 polymer ?
#
loop_
_entity_poly.entity_id
_entity_poly.type
_entity_poly.pdbx_seq_one_letter_code
_entity_poly.pdbx_strand_id
1 'polypeptide(L)'
;MQSANIPKLTVVSVVVAVSFFLALTLVEAIPEIPVDIDFKPFFIPMVFAALVPRAWGPLLAVGLGGMLGEFLRDLLEGYEIDDPIGAIGYLVGFVVGGYIVGNRPLNKARLAFAVLVSGFLHAVIEVTALLLFDQELLRVAIWSAIGNTINDGIILGAIPAVLLMPRLYGRVERYLGFAPRGIEYYRRKRRLPGFANAS
;
A
#
# COMPACT_ATOMS: atom_id res chain seq x y z
N MET A 1 0.34 -2.01 -29.63
CA MET A 1 0.52 -3.04 -28.58
C MET A 1 0.46 -2.52 -27.13
N GLN A 2 0.30 -1.21 -26.87
CA GLN A 2 0.19 -0.67 -25.49
C GLN A 2 -1.22 -0.82 -24.86
N SER A 3 -2.29 -1.00 -25.65
CA SER A 3 -3.68 -0.98 -25.14
C SER A 3 -4.09 -2.21 -24.33
N ALA A 4 -3.47 -3.38 -24.52
CA ALA A 4 -3.88 -4.62 -23.86
C ALA A 4 -3.63 -4.65 -22.34
N ASN A 5 -2.77 -3.76 -21.83
CA ASN A 5 -2.44 -3.67 -20.41
C ASN A 5 -3.28 -2.63 -19.67
N ILE A 6 -3.84 -1.62 -20.37
CA ILE A 6 -4.57 -0.52 -19.74
C ILE A 6 -5.79 -1.03 -18.93
N PRO A 7 -6.67 -1.91 -19.48
CA PRO A 7 -7.79 -2.42 -18.71
C PRO A 7 -7.38 -3.15 -17.43
N LYS A 8 -6.27 -3.88 -17.46
CA LYS A 8 -5.76 -4.61 -16.27
C LYS A 8 -5.28 -3.64 -15.20
N LEU A 9 -4.56 -2.59 -15.59
CA LEU A 9 -4.08 -1.56 -14.67
C LEU A 9 -5.25 -0.78 -14.07
N THR A 10 -6.26 -0.43 -14.86
CA THR A 10 -7.48 0.21 -14.36
C THR A 10 -8.19 -0.66 -13.32
N VAL A 11 -8.35 -1.97 -13.59
CA VAL A 11 -8.95 -2.90 -12.62
C VAL A 11 -8.15 -2.93 -11.32
N VAL A 12 -6.82 -2.97 -11.39
CA VAL A 12 -5.97 -2.93 -10.19
C VAL A 12 -6.21 -1.64 -9.40
N SER A 13 -6.20 -0.47 -10.05
CA SER A 13 -6.46 0.81 -9.39
C SER A 13 -7.83 0.85 -8.74
N VAL A 14 -8.89 0.42 -9.44
CA VAL A 14 -10.26 0.40 -8.90
C VAL A 14 -10.38 -0.56 -7.71
N VAL A 15 -9.84 -1.78 -7.81
CA VAL A 15 -9.91 -2.75 -6.72
C VAL A 15 -9.16 -2.25 -5.49
N VAL A 16 -7.99 -1.64 -5.66
CA VAL A 16 -7.23 -1.06 -4.55
C VAL A 16 -7.98 0.11 -3.94
N ALA A 17 -8.48 1.05 -4.76
CA ALA A 17 -9.24 2.20 -4.30
C ALA A 17 -10.47 1.80 -3.49
N VAL A 18 -11.31 0.91 -4.03
CA VAL A 18 -12.51 0.43 -3.34
C VAL A 18 -12.16 -0.31 -2.06
N SER A 19 -11.14 -1.19 -2.09
CA SER A 19 -10.75 -1.95 -0.89
C SER A 19 -10.22 -1.04 0.21
N PHE A 20 -9.43 -0.02 -0.16
CA PHE A 20 -8.84 0.90 0.80
C PHE A 20 -9.89 1.88 1.34
N PHE A 21 -10.68 2.50 0.48
CA PHE A 21 -11.81 3.37 0.84
C PHE A 21 -12.79 2.68 1.82
N LEU A 22 -13.21 1.45 1.51
CA LEU A 22 -14.13 0.72 2.39
C LEU A 22 -13.48 0.41 3.74
N ALA A 23 -12.19 0.11 3.75
CA ALA A 23 -11.49 -0.16 4.99
C ALA A 23 -11.30 1.10 5.83
N LEU A 24 -10.94 2.23 5.22
CA LEU A 24 -10.87 3.56 5.84
C LEU A 24 -12.22 3.95 6.46
N THR A 25 -13.31 3.77 5.71
CA THR A 25 -14.66 4.04 6.21
C THR A 25 -15.00 3.23 7.47
N LEU A 26 -14.47 2.00 7.61
CA LEU A 26 -14.72 1.16 8.78
C LEU A 26 -13.90 1.56 10.00
N VAL A 27 -12.67 1.99 9.79
CA VAL A 27 -11.72 2.36 10.87
C VAL A 27 -11.89 3.80 11.33
N GLU A 28 -12.52 4.66 10.53
CA GLU A 28 -12.95 6.01 10.92
C GLU A 28 -13.66 6.05 12.27
N ALA A 29 -14.47 5.03 12.57
CA ALA A 29 -15.20 4.97 13.81
C ALA A 29 -14.27 5.01 15.05
N ILE A 30 -12.97 4.81 14.86
CA ILE A 30 -11.92 4.98 15.86
C ILE A 30 -11.40 6.43 15.75
N PRO A 31 -11.67 7.29 16.74
CA PRO A 31 -11.18 8.66 16.72
C PRO A 31 -9.65 8.70 16.72
N GLU A 32 -9.11 9.77 16.17
CA GLU A 32 -7.69 10.11 16.20
C GLU A 32 -7.08 10.02 17.60
N ILE A 33 -5.81 9.59 17.68
CA ILE A 33 -5.08 9.43 18.95
C ILE A 33 -3.77 10.22 18.92
N PRO A 34 -3.60 11.21 19.82
CA PRO A 34 -3.25 12.62 19.49
C PRO A 34 -3.74 13.21 18.15
N VAL A 35 -3.63 14.54 18.01
CA VAL A 35 -3.99 15.28 16.79
C VAL A 35 -3.29 14.65 15.59
N ASP A 36 -4.07 14.32 14.55
CA ASP A 36 -3.58 13.94 13.21
C ASP A 36 -2.80 12.61 13.19
N ILE A 37 -3.24 11.65 14.02
CA ILE A 37 -2.77 10.26 13.95
C ILE A 37 -3.96 9.36 13.69
N ASP A 38 -4.08 8.93 12.44
CA ASP A 38 -5.23 8.21 11.92
C ASP A 38 -5.02 6.71 11.84
N PHE A 39 -6.12 5.97 11.97
CA PHE A 39 -6.13 4.52 11.83
C PHE A 39 -6.22 4.09 10.37
N LYS A 40 -5.17 4.29 9.58
CA LYS A 40 -5.22 3.97 8.14
C LYS A 40 -4.79 2.53 7.87
N PRO A 41 -5.60 1.69 7.20
CA PRO A 41 -5.32 0.26 6.98
C PRO A 41 -4.29 0.05 5.85
N PHE A 42 -3.10 0.62 6.04
CA PHE A 42 -2.02 0.78 5.08
C PHE A 42 -1.53 -0.53 4.46
N PHE A 43 -1.73 -1.65 5.17
CA PHE A 43 -1.44 -2.97 4.66
C PHE A 43 -2.20 -3.32 3.38
N ILE A 44 -3.39 -2.75 3.15
CA ILE A 44 -4.24 -3.11 2.01
C ILE A 44 -3.54 -2.77 0.69
N PRO A 45 -3.22 -1.49 0.39
CA PRO A 45 -2.52 -1.18 -0.85
C PRO A 45 -1.13 -1.82 -0.90
N MET A 46 -0.43 -1.93 0.23
CA MET A 46 0.89 -2.58 0.25
C MET A 46 0.87 -4.06 -0.09
N VAL A 47 -0.16 -4.80 0.33
CA VAL A 47 -0.35 -6.19 -0.07
C VAL A 47 -0.55 -6.28 -1.58
N PHE A 48 -1.35 -5.40 -2.18
CA PHE A 48 -1.50 -5.34 -3.64
C PHE A 48 -0.18 -5.00 -4.34
N ALA A 49 0.57 -4.01 -3.84
CA ALA A 49 1.88 -3.62 -4.37
C ALA A 49 2.89 -4.79 -4.34
N ALA A 50 2.82 -5.62 -3.31
CA ALA A 50 3.63 -6.82 -3.19
C ALA A 50 3.19 -7.95 -4.14
N LEU A 51 1.91 -8.00 -4.54
CA LEU A 51 1.36 -9.05 -5.42
C LEU A 51 1.49 -8.72 -6.92
N VAL A 52 1.51 -7.45 -7.31
CA VAL A 52 1.66 -7.04 -8.72
C VAL A 52 3.13 -7.02 -9.18
N PRO A 53 3.45 -7.16 -10.48
CA PRO A 53 4.84 -7.13 -10.96
C PRO A 53 5.63 -5.87 -10.54
N ARG A 54 6.94 -6.01 -10.34
CA ARG A 54 7.86 -4.90 -10.05
C ARG A 54 8.14 -4.12 -11.33
N ALA A 55 7.13 -3.41 -11.80
CA ALA A 55 7.16 -2.58 -12.99
C ALA A 55 6.38 -1.30 -12.72
N TRP A 56 6.77 -0.23 -13.42
CA TRP A 56 6.20 1.09 -13.21
C TRP A 56 4.67 1.09 -13.33
N GLY A 57 4.12 0.52 -14.41
CA GLY A 57 2.67 0.49 -14.65
C GLY A 57 1.85 -0.15 -13.52
N PRO A 58 2.09 -1.42 -13.15
CA PRO A 58 1.35 -2.08 -12.06
C PRO A 58 1.52 -1.41 -10.69
N LEU A 59 2.73 -0.94 -10.36
CA LEU A 59 2.96 -0.25 -9.09
C LEU A 59 2.27 1.11 -9.05
N LEU A 60 2.31 1.87 -10.15
CA LEU A 60 1.59 3.11 -10.30
C LEU A 60 0.08 2.89 -10.19
N ALA A 61 -0.45 1.81 -10.78
CA ALA A 61 -1.86 1.47 -10.66
C ALA A 61 -2.28 1.23 -9.20
N VAL A 62 -1.46 0.51 -8.42
CA VAL A 62 -1.71 0.33 -6.98
C VAL A 62 -1.61 1.65 -6.23
N GLY A 63 -0.57 2.44 -6.47
CA GLY A 63 -0.38 3.73 -5.81
C GLY A 63 -1.52 4.72 -6.09
N LEU A 64 -1.96 4.81 -7.35
CA LEU A 64 -3.11 5.62 -7.75
C LEU A 64 -4.41 5.11 -7.11
N GLY A 65 -4.56 3.79 -6.97
CA GLY A 65 -5.67 3.21 -6.26
C GLY A 65 -5.67 3.59 -4.78
N GLY A 66 -4.51 3.52 -4.11
CA GLY A 66 -4.36 3.93 -2.71
C GLY A 66 -4.70 5.42 -2.51
N MET A 67 -4.09 6.28 -3.33
CA MET A 67 -4.35 7.72 -3.36
C MET A 67 -5.84 8.04 -3.59
N LEU A 68 -6.48 7.38 -4.57
CA LEU A 68 -7.89 7.62 -4.87
C LEU A 68 -8.81 7.10 -3.75
N GLY A 69 -8.45 5.97 -3.12
CA GLY A 69 -9.21 5.41 -2.01
C GLY A 69 -9.24 6.35 -0.81
N GLU A 70 -8.11 6.95 -0.48
CA GLU A 70 -8.00 7.99 0.55
C GLU A 70 -8.75 9.24 0.12
N PHE A 71 -8.43 9.80 -1.04
CA PHE A 71 -9.05 11.05 -1.50
C PHE A 71 -10.59 10.98 -1.51
N LEU A 72 -11.16 9.84 -1.89
CA LEU A 72 -12.62 9.63 -1.84
C LEU A 72 -13.16 9.58 -0.40
N ARG A 73 -12.36 9.12 0.55
CA ARG A 73 -12.69 9.12 1.97
C ARG A 73 -12.66 10.54 2.53
N ASP A 74 -11.64 11.33 2.24
CA ASP A 74 -11.49 12.71 2.71
C ASP A 74 -12.66 13.59 2.22
N LEU A 75 -13.08 13.40 0.96
CA LEU A 75 -14.26 14.06 0.41
C LEU A 75 -15.56 13.80 1.20
N LEU A 76 -15.65 12.69 1.93
CA LEU A 76 -16.81 12.37 2.79
C LEU A 76 -16.68 12.95 4.20
N GLU A 77 -15.47 13.15 4.71
CA GLU A 77 -15.21 13.80 6.01
C GLU A 77 -15.40 15.32 5.92
N GLY A 78 -14.98 15.91 4.81
CA GLY A 78 -14.99 17.35 4.61
C GLY A 78 -13.66 17.76 4.01
N TYR A 79 -13.69 18.13 2.73
CA TYR A 79 -12.48 18.41 1.97
C TYR A 79 -11.64 19.56 2.55
N GLU A 80 -10.37 19.27 2.81
CA GLU A 80 -9.33 20.21 3.21
C GLU A 80 -8.33 20.45 2.06
N ILE A 81 -7.58 21.56 2.13
CA ILE A 81 -6.76 22.00 0.99
C ILE A 81 -5.45 21.21 0.87
N ASP A 82 -5.01 20.61 1.95
CA ASP A 82 -3.82 19.80 2.12
C ASP A 82 -4.07 18.32 1.74
N ASP A 83 -5.32 17.83 1.81
CA ASP A 83 -5.73 16.46 1.42
C ASP A 83 -5.13 16.00 0.07
N PRO A 84 -5.20 16.76 -1.04
CA PRO A 84 -4.67 16.28 -2.32
C PRO A 84 -3.15 16.08 -2.30
N ILE A 85 -2.44 16.79 -1.42
CA ILE A 85 -1.00 16.70 -1.27
C ILE A 85 -0.65 15.53 -0.36
N GLY A 86 -1.37 15.34 0.75
CA GLY A 86 -1.30 14.14 1.58
C GLY A 86 -1.56 12.87 0.76
N ALA A 87 -2.57 12.90 -0.12
CA ALA A 87 -2.92 11.83 -1.04
C ALA A 87 -1.74 11.39 -1.95
N ILE A 88 -0.89 12.34 -2.38
CA ILE A 88 0.32 12.02 -3.18
C ILE A 88 1.32 11.17 -2.37
N GLY A 89 1.34 11.34 -1.04
CA GLY A 89 2.14 10.53 -0.12
C GLY A 89 1.87 9.03 -0.29
N TYR A 90 0.61 8.63 -0.46
CA TYR A 90 0.24 7.24 -0.73
C TYR A 90 0.79 6.73 -2.06
N LEU A 91 0.65 7.53 -3.13
CA LEU A 91 1.16 7.17 -4.45
C LEU A 91 2.67 6.89 -4.39
N VAL A 92 3.43 7.81 -3.82
CA VAL A 92 4.89 7.69 -3.70
C VAL A 92 5.25 6.52 -2.79
N GLY A 93 4.64 6.46 -1.61
CA GLY A 93 4.89 5.44 -0.59
C GLY A 93 4.67 4.03 -1.14
N PHE A 94 3.53 3.75 -1.76
CA PHE A 94 3.20 2.41 -2.26
C PHE A 94 4.03 2.00 -3.48
N VAL A 95 4.36 2.94 -4.37
CA VAL A 95 5.26 2.66 -5.50
C VAL A 95 6.64 2.27 -4.97
N VAL A 96 7.23 3.08 -4.08
CA VAL A 96 8.54 2.80 -3.48
C VAL A 96 8.52 1.48 -2.70
N GLY A 97 7.50 1.26 -1.88
CA GLY A 97 7.31 0.01 -1.13
C GLY A 97 7.26 -1.22 -2.03
N GLY A 98 6.48 -1.18 -3.11
CA GLY A 98 6.42 -2.27 -4.08
C GLY A 98 7.76 -2.55 -4.78
N TYR A 99 8.54 -1.49 -5.07
CA TYR A 99 9.92 -1.62 -5.55
C TYR A 99 10.84 -2.28 -4.52
N ILE A 100 10.71 -1.92 -3.24
CA ILE A 100 11.44 -2.53 -2.12
C ILE A 100 11.07 -3.99 -2.00
N VAL A 101 9.79 -4.39 -1.99
CA VAL A 101 9.38 -5.80 -1.94
C VAL A 101 9.99 -6.59 -3.11
N GLY A 102 9.93 -6.03 -4.31
CA GLY A 102 10.47 -6.64 -5.52
C GLY A 102 9.94 -8.06 -5.74
N ASN A 103 10.81 -9.00 -6.09
CA ASN A 103 10.41 -10.38 -6.44
C ASN A 103 10.40 -11.34 -5.24
N ARG A 104 10.22 -10.83 -4.01
CA ARG A 104 10.25 -11.63 -2.77
C ARG A 104 9.07 -11.29 -1.85
N PRO A 105 7.81 -11.45 -2.30
CA PRO A 105 6.63 -11.05 -1.52
C PRO A 105 6.48 -11.83 -0.20
N LEU A 106 7.01 -13.06 -0.10
CA LEU A 106 6.94 -13.85 1.13
C LEU A 106 8.09 -13.60 2.11
N ASN A 107 9.07 -12.75 1.76
CA ASN A 107 10.13 -12.38 2.69
C ASN A 107 9.59 -11.38 3.71
N LYS A 108 9.29 -11.87 4.92
CA LYS A 108 8.68 -11.08 6.01
C LYS A 108 9.45 -9.81 6.35
N ALA A 109 10.78 -9.91 6.50
CA ALA A 109 11.61 -8.76 6.85
C ALA A 109 11.60 -7.70 5.75
N ARG A 110 11.67 -8.13 4.49
CA ARG A 110 11.63 -7.23 3.33
C ARG A 110 10.26 -6.58 3.14
N LEU A 111 9.17 -7.33 3.37
CA LEU A 111 7.81 -6.81 3.33
C LEU A 111 7.56 -5.80 4.45
N ALA A 112 7.96 -6.14 5.69
CA ALA A 112 7.85 -5.23 6.83
C ALA A 112 8.65 -3.95 6.60
N PHE A 113 9.89 -4.06 6.12
CA PHE A 113 10.71 -2.90 5.79
C PHE A 113 10.09 -2.05 4.66
N ALA A 114 9.54 -2.69 3.62
CA ALA A 114 8.85 -1.96 2.56
C ALA A 114 7.65 -1.17 3.08
N VAL A 115 6.83 -1.77 3.94
CA VAL A 115 5.63 -1.11 4.49
C VAL A 115 6.03 0.02 5.43
N LEU A 116 7.06 -0.17 6.27
CA LEU A 116 7.59 0.88 7.13
C LEU A 116 8.09 2.09 6.31
N VAL A 117 8.84 1.85 5.24
CA VAL A 117 9.32 2.92 4.35
C VAL A 117 8.14 3.61 3.65
N SER A 118 7.12 2.86 3.23
CA SER A 118 5.92 3.45 2.62
C SER A 118 5.16 4.36 3.60
N GLY A 119 4.91 3.89 4.82
CA GLY A 119 4.24 4.68 5.86
C GLY A 119 5.05 5.92 6.25
N PHE A 120 6.38 5.79 6.38
CA PHE A 120 7.26 6.93 6.62
C PHE A 120 7.21 7.98 5.49
N LEU A 121 7.30 7.55 4.23
CA LEU A 121 7.24 8.48 3.09
C LEU A 121 5.89 9.19 2.99
N HIS A 122 4.80 8.48 3.28
CA HIS A 122 3.47 9.06 3.37
C HIS A 122 3.42 10.13 4.47
N ALA A 123 3.75 9.76 5.71
CA ALA A 123 3.68 10.65 6.86
C ALA A 123 4.56 11.90 6.70
N VAL A 124 5.73 11.79 6.07
CA VAL A 124 6.58 12.96 5.78
C VAL A 124 5.93 13.91 4.77
N ILE A 125 5.25 13.38 3.75
CA ILE A 125 4.59 14.19 2.72
C ILE A 125 3.34 14.86 3.30
N GLU A 126 2.53 14.12 4.05
CA GLU A 126 1.34 14.60 4.78
C GLU A 126 1.71 15.73 5.74
N VAL A 127 2.70 15.53 6.60
CA VAL A 127 3.17 16.57 7.52
C VAL A 127 3.78 17.77 6.81
N THR A 128 4.38 17.59 5.63
CA THR A 128 4.83 18.72 4.82
C THR A 128 3.64 19.53 4.32
N ALA A 129 2.50 18.90 4.02
CA ALA A 129 1.28 19.58 3.63
C ALA A 129 0.70 20.38 4.82
N LEU A 130 0.53 19.74 5.99
CA LEU A 130 0.02 20.39 7.21
C LEU A 130 0.83 21.63 7.61
N LEU A 131 2.16 21.56 7.50
CA LEU A 131 3.03 22.69 7.82
C LEU A 131 2.90 23.85 6.81
N LEU A 132 2.65 23.54 5.54
CA LEU A 132 2.61 24.54 4.47
C LEU A 132 1.22 25.18 4.30
N PHE A 133 0.17 24.43 4.55
CA PHE A 133 -1.21 24.83 4.22
C PHE A 133 -2.05 25.13 5.47
N ASP A 134 -1.96 24.31 6.51
CA ASP A 134 -2.78 24.48 7.74
C ASP A 134 -2.05 25.22 8.86
N GLN A 135 -0.76 25.56 8.64
CA GLN A 135 0.06 26.36 9.55
C GLN A 135 0.19 25.75 10.95
N GLU A 136 0.16 24.42 11.03
CA GLU A 136 0.28 23.68 12.27
C GLU A 136 1.64 23.88 12.96
N LEU A 137 1.67 23.66 14.28
CA LEU A 137 2.91 23.79 15.04
C LEU A 137 3.90 22.67 14.67
N LEU A 138 5.18 23.02 14.49
CA LEU A 138 6.26 22.05 14.17
C LEU A 138 6.30 20.86 15.14
N ARG A 139 5.95 21.07 16.41
CA ARG A 139 5.87 20.00 17.40
C ARG A 139 4.76 19.00 17.08
N VAL A 140 3.58 19.47 16.66
CA VAL A 140 2.43 18.62 16.30
C VAL A 140 2.79 17.82 15.05
N ALA A 141 3.29 18.48 14.02
CA ALA A 141 3.83 17.88 12.80
C ALA A 141 4.83 16.74 13.07
N ILE A 142 5.80 16.92 13.98
CA ILE A 142 6.76 15.86 14.32
C ILE A 142 6.06 14.66 14.98
N TRP A 143 5.10 14.90 15.87
CA TRP A 143 4.37 13.84 16.54
C TRP A 143 3.43 13.09 15.60
N SER A 144 2.74 13.79 14.70
CA SER A 144 1.96 13.20 13.61
C SER A 144 2.85 12.32 12.72
N ALA A 145 4.00 12.84 12.25
CA ALA A 145 4.92 12.07 11.41
C ALA A 145 5.37 10.76 12.07
N ILE A 146 5.73 10.80 13.35
CA ILE A 146 6.13 9.62 14.13
C ILE A 146 4.93 8.69 14.35
N GLY A 147 3.78 9.26 14.71
CA GLY A 147 2.53 8.56 14.95
C GLY A 147 2.06 7.76 13.74
N ASN A 148 1.90 8.43 12.60
CA ASN A 148 1.50 7.81 11.34
C ASN A 148 2.57 6.82 10.84
N THR A 149 3.86 7.11 11.00
CA THR A 149 4.91 6.11 10.67
C THR A 149 4.76 4.82 11.48
N ILE A 150 4.45 4.92 12.78
CA ILE A 150 4.23 3.75 13.65
C ILE A 150 2.90 3.09 13.30
N ASN A 151 1.82 3.84 13.20
CA ASN A 151 0.49 3.30 12.99
C ASN A 151 0.38 2.68 11.60
N ASP A 152 0.61 3.46 10.56
CA ASP A 152 0.50 3.05 9.16
C ASP A 152 1.62 2.10 8.76
N GLY A 153 2.86 2.39 9.18
CA GLY A 153 4.02 1.60 8.79
C GLY A 153 4.12 0.27 9.53
N ILE A 154 3.69 0.20 10.80
CA ILE A 154 3.90 -0.97 11.67
C ILE A 154 2.57 -1.62 12.05
N ILE A 155 1.69 -0.91 12.77
CA ILE A 155 0.50 -1.47 13.43
C ILE A 155 -0.52 -1.94 12.38
N LEU A 156 -0.96 -1.02 11.54
CA LEU A 156 -1.89 -1.22 10.43
C LEU A 156 -1.17 -1.47 9.10
N GLY A 157 0.15 -1.56 9.12
CA GLY A 157 0.97 -1.88 7.95
C GLY A 157 1.65 -3.23 8.06
N ALA A 158 2.89 -3.23 8.55
CA ALA A 158 3.78 -4.38 8.51
C ALA A 158 3.20 -5.61 9.20
N ILE A 159 2.57 -5.46 10.38
CA ILE A 159 2.00 -6.58 11.14
C ILE A 159 0.93 -7.32 10.30
N PRO A 160 -0.18 -6.68 9.89
CA PRO A 160 -1.20 -7.34 9.08
C PRO A 160 -0.66 -7.80 7.72
N ALA A 161 0.19 -7.02 7.05
CA ALA A 161 0.76 -7.41 5.76
C ALA A 161 1.55 -8.73 5.86
N VAL A 162 2.43 -8.86 6.86
CA VAL A 162 3.25 -10.07 7.08
C VAL A 162 2.39 -11.29 7.43
N LEU A 163 1.29 -11.10 8.15
CA LEU A 163 0.38 -12.18 8.51
C LEU A 163 -0.52 -12.62 7.35
N LEU A 164 -0.96 -11.68 6.51
CA LEU A 164 -1.88 -11.95 5.40
C LEU A 164 -1.18 -12.44 4.14
N MET A 165 0.01 -11.93 3.84
CA MET A 165 0.72 -12.20 2.58
C MET A 165 0.85 -13.70 2.25
N PRO A 166 1.21 -14.61 3.19
CA PRO A 166 1.30 -16.04 2.89
C PRO A 166 -0.01 -16.69 2.45
N ARG A 167 -1.16 -16.12 2.87
CA ARG A 167 -2.50 -16.61 2.57
C ARG A 167 -3.02 -16.11 1.22
N LEU A 168 -2.55 -14.95 0.78
CA LEU A 168 -2.97 -14.29 -0.46
C LEU A 168 -2.09 -14.64 -1.65
N TYR A 169 -0.79 -14.82 -1.39
CA TYR A 169 0.20 -15.14 -2.41
C TYR A 169 -0.12 -16.45 -3.15
N GLY A 170 -0.16 -16.36 -4.48
CA GLY A 170 -0.54 -17.42 -5.40
C GLY A 170 -2.05 -17.55 -5.64
N ARG A 171 -2.89 -16.78 -4.95
CA ARG A 171 -4.36 -16.86 -5.04
C ARG A 171 -4.99 -15.64 -5.67
N VAL A 172 -4.48 -14.46 -5.34
CA VAL A 172 -5.07 -13.16 -5.74
C VAL A 172 -4.56 -12.70 -7.10
N GLU A 173 -3.30 -12.98 -7.42
CA GLU A 173 -2.60 -12.46 -8.61
C GLU A 173 -3.35 -12.76 -9.91
N ARG A 174 -3.95 -13.96 -10.00
CA ARG A 174 -4.72 -14.38 -11.18
C ARG A 174 -5.94 -13.48 -11.45
N TYR A 175 -6.58 -12.99 -10.39
CA TYR A 175 -7.74 -12.10 -10.49
C TYR A 175 -7.34 -10.68 -10.89
N LEU A 176 -6.08 -10.30 -10.60
CA LEU A 176 -5.47 -9.06 -11.07
C LEU A 176 -4.89 -9.17 -12.49
N GLY A 177 -5.02 -10.34 -13.13
CA GLY A 177 -4.49 -10.59 -14.47
C GLY A 177 -2.98 -10.82 -14.53
N PHE A 178 -2.35 -11.19 -13.40
CA PHE A 178 -0.93 -11.47 -13.27
C PHE A 178 -0.66 -12.92 -12.83
N ALA A 179 0.52 -13.45 -13.18
CA ALA A 179 0.99 -14.72 -12.65
C ALA A 179 1.65 -14.52 -11.27
N PRO A 180 1.53 -15.49 -10.34
CA PRO A 180 2.29 -15.47 -9.09
C PRO A 180 3.78 -15.34 -9.36
N ARG A 181 4.44 -14.39 -8.68
CA ARG A 181 5.82 -14.00 -8.96
C ARG A 181 6.78 -14.32 -7.82
N GLY A 182 8.06 -14.43 -8.13
CA GLY A 182 9.13 -14.51 -7.12
C GLY A 182 9.79 -15.87 -7.01
N ILE A 183 10.93 -15.88 -6.31
CA ILE A 183 11.77 -17.09 -6.15
C ILE A 183 10.98 -18.19 -5.43
N GLU A 184 10.05 -17.78 -4.58
CA GLU A 184 9.21 -18.65 -3.78
C GLU A 184 8.19 -19.44 -4.62
N TYR A 185 7.64 -18.85 -5.69
CA TYR A 185 6.81 -19.57 -6.66
C TYR A 185 7.60 -20.70 -7.33
N TYR A 186 8.80 -20.39 -7.83
CA TYR A 186 9.67 -21.39 -8.46
C TYR A 186 10.10 -22.48 -7.47
N ARG A 187 10.41 -22.13 -6.22
CA ARG A 187 10.70 -23.10 -5.15
C ARG A 187 9.51 -24.00 -4.83
N ARG A 188 8.29 -23.44 -4.77
CA ARG A 188 7.07 -24.25 -4.55
C ARG A 188 6.83 -25.20 -5.72
N LYS A 189 6.96 -24.73 -6.97
CA LYS A 189 6.76 -25.55 -8.17
C LYS A 189 7.76 -26.71 -8.27
N ARG A 190 9.02 -26.47 -7.90
CA ARG A 190 10.07 -27.52 -7.85
C ARG A 190 9.84 -28.59 -6.77
N ARG A 191 9.05 -28.31 -5.73
CA ARG A 191 8.72 -29.27 -4.66
C ARG A 191 7.51 -30.15 -4.99
N LEU A 192 6.83 -29.92 -6.12
CA LEU A 192 5.72 -30.76 -6.54
C LEU A 192 6.25 -32.05 -7.19
N PRO A 193 5.75 -33.24 -6.78
CA PRO A 193 6.11 -34.50 -7.43
C PRO A 193 5.71 -34.44 -8.91
N GLY A 194 6.70 -34.58 -9.80
CA GLY A 194 6.53 -34.44 -11.27
C GLY A 194 7.47 -33.42 -11.93
N PHE A 195 8.00 -32.44 -11.19
CA PHE A 195 8.97 -31.47 -11.74
C PHE A 195 10.43 -31.98 -11.70
N ALA A 196 10.71 -32.99 -10.88
CA ALA A 196 12.05 -33.57 -10.71
C ALA A 196 12.46 -34.55 -11.84
N ASN A 197 11.50 -34.99 -12.67
CA ASN A 197 11.71 -36.01 -13.71
C ASN A 197 11.75 -35.43 -15.14
N ALA A 198 11.85 -34.11 -15.29
CA ALA A 198 11.77 -33.42 -16.57
C ALA A 198 13.12 -32.82 -17.03
N SER A 199 14.24 -33.40 -16.58
CA SER A 199 15.61 -33.04 -17.01
C SER A 199 16.18 -34.08 -17.95
#